data_AF-A0AAE3GIT3-F1
#
_entry.id   AF-A0AAE3GIT3-F1
#
_cell.length_a   1.000
_cell.length_b   1.000
_cell.length_c   1.000
_cell.angle_alpha   90.00
_cell.angle_beta   90.00
_cell.angle_gamma   90.00
#
_symmetry.space_group_name_H-M   'P 1'
#
loop_
_entity.id
_entity.type
_entity.pdbx_description
1 polymer ?
#
loop_
_entity_poly.entity_id
_entity_poly.type
_entity_poly.pdbx_seq_one_letter_code
_entity_poly.pdbx_strand_id
1 'polypeptide(L)'
;MAASAVLVIAGGSGVGWWLWRQADGLSEPIRTQEQAQAVRVGLATAGGTGAALALLLAVRRQRSTEHDLWLKEQAAADARHDATERRITELYTKAVEQLGSDKAPVRLGGLYALERLAQANEEHRQTIVDVICAYLRMPQPCAEELSDTEVQDEQHAAAGTADDRRIGEERAQLRAEERQVRQAAQRILINHLRPDRRTNFGEPTNTNFWAGINLDLSGSTLHDWHFDQCEVSSADFRGTTFHGLASFHSTVFRGFAGFVGATFHRTARFSSATFRRSAWFIEAAFHETAEFEEAIFHDSCWFDEAAFHQFAGFAKTTFHSTAWFDATFHDTIRFDGARVRLDQDITSDWPAGWQVREPTSASEGRIDGSEGVWGFLVPPADA
;
A
#
# COMPACT_ATOMS: atom_id res chain seq x y z
N MET A 1 -42.91 -34.50 -5.86
CA MET A 1 -43.31 -35.56 -4.91
C MET A 1 -44.81 -35.45 -4.57
N ALA A 2 -45.69 -35.83 -5.51
CA ALA A 2 -47.15 -35.81 -5.30
C ALA A 2 -47.82 -37.18 -5.51
N ALA A 3 -47.08 -38.20 -5.96
CA ALA A 3 -47.64 -39.51 -6.31
C ALA A 3 -47.73 -40.49 -5.13
N SER A 4 -47.01 -40.27 -4.03
CA SER A 4 -46.89 -41.27 -2.95
C SER A 4 -47.93 -41.13 -1.82
N ALA A 5 -48.69 -40.02 -1.78
CA ALA A 5 -49.67 -39.77 -0.72
C ALA A 5 -51.07 -40.36 -1.02
N VAL A 6 -51.37 -40.69 -2.27
CA VAL A 6 -52.69 -41.21 -2.69
C VAL A 6 -52.81 -42.72 -2.47
N LEU A 7 -51.69 -43.44 -2.38
CA LEU A 7 -51.67 -44.92 -2.33
C LEU A 7 -52.01 -45.52 -0.95
N VAL A 8 -51.98 -44.74 0.14
CA VAL A 8 -52.25 -45.26 1.49
C VAL A 8 -53.74 -45.16 1.88
N ILE A 9 -54.51 -44.27 1.25
CA ILE A 9 -55.96 -44.16 1.51
C ILE A 9 -56.74 -45.23 0.73
N ALA A 10 -56.24 -45.68 -0.43
CA ALA A 10 -56.89 -46.73 -1.22
C ALA A 10 -56.76 -48.15 -0.63
N GLY A 11 -55.74 -48.41 0.18
CA GLY A 11 -55.51 -49.73 0.80
C GLY A 11 -56.45 -50.06 1.95
N GLY A 12 -56.90 -49.06 2.71
CA GLY A 12 -57.79 -49.26 3.87
C GLY A 12 -59.25 -49.52 3.50
N SER A 13 -59.76 -48.82 2.48
CA SER A 13 -61.15 -48.98 2.02
C SER A 13 -61.38 -50.29 1.26
N GLY A 14 -60.35 -50.80 0.56
CA GLY A 14 -60.45 -52.05 -0.20
C GLY A 14 -60.60 -53.29 0.67
N VAL A 15 -59.86 -53.37 1.79
CA VAL A 15 -59.93 -54.52 2.71
C VAL A 15 -61.26 -54.55 3.46
N GLY A 16 -61.78 -53.39 3.88
CA GLY A 16 -63.10 -53.28 4.51
C GLY A 16 -64.24 -53.71 3.58
N TRP A 17 -64.20 -53.31 2.30
CA TRP A 17 -65.21 -53.70 1.31
C TRP A 17 -65.11 -55.17 0.90
N TRP A 18 -63.90 -55.72 0.79
CA TRP A 18 -63.68 -57.15 0.51
C TRP A 18 -64.17 -58.05 1.66
N LEU A 19 -63.92 -57.67 2.91
CA LEU A 19 -64.41 -58.39 4.09
C LEU A 19 -65.93 -58.28 4.27
N TRP A 20 -66.54 -57.13 3.93
CA TRP A 20 -68.00 -56.98 3.95
C TRP A 20 -68.68 -57.88 2.92
N ARG A 21 -68.12 -57.97 1.70
CA ARG A 21 -68.68 -58.81 0.62
C ARG A 21 -68.52 -60.31 0.86
N GLN A 22 -67.59 -60.72 1.71
CA GLN A 22 -67.39 -62.12 2.09
C GLN A 22 -68.23 -62.54 3.32
N ALA A 23 -68.89 -61.59 3.99
CA ALA A 23 -69.69 -61.83 5.20
C ALA A 23 -71.20 -62.03 4.95
N ASP A 24 -71.70 -61.81 3.72
CA ASP A 24 -73.14 -61.90 3.37
C ASP A 24 -73.68 -63.32 3.15
N GLY A 25 -72.92 -64.34 3.51
CA GLY A 25 -73.37 -65.72 3.44
C GLY A 25 -72.65 -66.57 4.46
N LEU A 26 -73.16 -66.57 5.70
CA LEU A 26 -73.31 -67.72 6.59
C LEU A 26 -73.78 -67.25 7.98
N SER A 27 -74.85 -67.88 8.47
CA SER A 27 -75.52 -67.70 9.75
C SER A 27 -74.60 -67.88 10.98
N GLU A 28 -74.80 -67.05 12.00
CA GLU A 28 -74.23 -67.19 13.36
C GLU A 28 -74.69 -68.49 14.09
N PRO A 29 -74.01 -68.96 15.16
CA PRO A 29 -73.12 -68.19 16.05
C PRO A 29 -71.79 -68.85 16.46
N ILE A 30 -70.96 -68.02 17.10
CA ILE A 30 -69.81 -68.28 18.02
C ILE A 30 -68.50 -67.68 17.48
N ARG A 31 -68.24 -66.41 17.84
CA ARG A 31 -66.94 -65.97 18.40
C ARG A 31 -66.97 -64.52 18.91
N THR A 32 -67.33 -64.33 20.18
CA THR A 32 -67.28 -63.04 20.90
C THR A 32 -65.91 -62.74 21.56
N GLN A 33 -64.84 -63.46 21.20
CA GLN A 33 -63.51 -63.24 21.78
C GLN A 33 -62.47 -62.68 20.80
N GLU A 34 -62.65 -62.85 19.48
CA GLU A 34 -61.70 -62.35 18.48
C GLU A 34 -61.92 -60.89 18.09
N GLN A 35 -63.15 -60.37 18.22
CA GLN A 35 -63.46 -58.98 17.84
C GLN A 35 -62.82 -57.95 18.79
N ALA A 36 -62.67 -58.27 20.08
CA ALA A 36 -62.07 -57.35 21.06
C ALA A 36 -60.53 -57.24 20.91
N GLN A 37 -59.85 -58.30 20.47
CA GLN A 37 -58.42 -58.27 20.16
C GLN A 37 -58.15 -57.57 18.82
N ALA A 38 -59.01 -57.78 17.82
CA ALA A 38 -58.91 -57.10 16.53
C ALA A 38 -59.06 -55.57 16.65
N VAL A 39 -59.99 -55.09 17.49
CA VAL A 39 -60.20 -53.65 17.73
C VAL A 39 -59.02 -53.01 18.49
N ARG A 40 -58.44 -53.69 19.49
CA ARG A 40 -57.26 -53.18 20.21
C ARG A 40 -55.99 -53.14 19.33
N VAL A 41 -55.77 -54.18 18.53
CA VAL A 41 -54.62 -54.23 17.59
C VAL A 41 -54.79 -53.19 16.48
N GLY A 42 -56.01 -52.99 15.97
CA GLY A 42 -56.33 -51.96 14.98
C GLY A 42 -56.15 -50.52 15.48
N LEU A 43 -56.57 -50.22 16.71
CA LEU A 43 -56.35 -48.90 17.33
C LEU A 43 -54.86 -48.62 17.62
N ALA A 44 -54.10 -49.62 18.08
CA ALA A 44 -52.67 -49.46 18.37
C ALA A 44 -51.82 -49.28 17.09
N THR A 45 -52.16 -49.98 16.01
CA THR A 45 -51.49 -49.82 14.70
C THR A 45 -51.84 -48.49 14.03
N ALA A 46 -53.09 -48.03 14.11
CA ALA A 46 -53.50 -46.72 13.61
C ALA A 46 -52.86 -45.56 14.40
N GLY A 47 -52.78 -45.67 15.73
CA GLY A 47 -52.10 -44.68 16.57
C GLY A 47 -50.59 -44.60 16.31
N GLY A 48 -49.93 -45.76 16.18
CA GLY A 48 -48.49 -45.84 15.91
C GLY A 48 -48.10 -45.31 14.53
N THR A 49 -48.90 -45.57 13.49
CA THR A 49 -48.67 -45.02 12.15
C THR A 49 -48.90 -43.51 12.09
N GLY A 50 -49.93 -42.98 12.76
CA GLY A 50 -50.16 -41.55 12.87
C GLY A 50 -49.01 -40.81 13.57
N ALA A 51 -48.52 -41.36 14.69
CA ALA A 51 -47.37 -40.81 15.42
C ALA A 51 -46.07 -40.87 14.62
N ALA A 52 -45.80 -41.99 13.93
CA ALA A 52 -44.64 -42.12 13.05
C ALA A 52 -44.69 -41.12 11.89
N LEU A 53 -45.86 -40.90 11.29
CA LEU A 53 -46.05 -39.95 10.19
C LEU A 53 -45.87 -38.50 10.67
N ALA A 54 -46.36 -38.17 11.87
CA ALA A 54 -46.15 -36.88 12.51
C ALA A 54 -44.65 -36.62 12.81
N LEU A 55 -43.93 -37.61 13.35
CA LEU A 55 -42.48 -37.54 13.57
C LEU A 55 -41.72 -37.36 12.25
N LEU A 56 -42.09 -38.11 11.21
CA LEU A 56 -41.44 -38.01 9.90
C LEU A 56 -41.66 -36.63 9.27
N LEU A 57 -42.87 -36.07 9.39
CA LEU A 57 -43.17 -34.70 8.98
C LEU A 57 -42.42 -33.66 9.82
N ALA A 58 -42.30 -33.86 11.14
CA ALA A 58 -41.54 -32.99 12.03
C ALA A 58 -40.05 -32.98 11.65
N VAL A 59 -39.43 -34.15 11.43
CA VAL A 59 -38.03 -34.28 11.01
C VAL A 59 -37.81 -33.68 9.62
N ARG A 60 -38.73 -33.89 8.68
CA ARG A 60 -38.65 -33.24 7.34
C ARG A 60 -38.74 -31.73 7.43
N ARG A 61 -39.67 -31.19 8.24
CA ARG A 61 -39.79 -29.76 8.48
C ARG A 61 -38.53 -29.21 9.14
N GLN A 62 -38.01 -29.88 10.15
CA GLN A 62 -36.78 -29.50 10.85
C GLN A 62 -35.58 -29.44 9.89
N ARG A 63 -35.38 -30.47 9.06
CA ARG A 63 -34.30 -30.47 8.06
C ARG A 63 -34.45 -29.35 7.03
N SER A 64 -35.67 -29.03 6.62
CA SER A 64 -35.92 -27.90 5.72
C SER A 64 -35.57 -26.58 6.40
N THR A 65 -35.98 -26.38 7.65
CA THR A 65 -35.68 -25.14 8.40
C THR A 65 -34.19 -24.99 8.70
N GLU A 66 -33.46 -26.09 8.93
CA GLU A 66 -32.02 -26.08 9.12
C GLU A 66 -31.29 -25.67 7.82
N HIS A 67 -31.70 -26.20 6.67
CA HIS A 67 -31.14 -25.77 5.37
C HIS A 67 -31.49 -24.31 5.05
N ASP A 68 -32.73 -23.90 5.30
CA ASP A 68 -33.16 -22.51 5.08
C ASP A 68 -32.41 -21.54 6.00
N LEU A 69 -32.10 -21.94 7.24
CA LEU A 69 -31.30 -21.15 8.16
C LEU A 69 -29.86 -21.04 7.67
N TRP A 70 -29.25 -22.14 7.22
CA TRP A 70 -27.90 -22.14 6.69
C TRP A 70 -27.75 -21.26 5.44
N LEU A 71 -28.71 -21.35 4.50
CA LEU A 71 -28.75 -20.46 3.33
C LEU A 71 -28.92 -19.00 3.73
N LYS A 72 -29.72 -18.70 4.75
CA LYS A 72 -29.88 -17.34 5.28
C LYS A 72 -28.61 -16.83 5.94
N GLU A 73 -27.89 -17.66 6.70
CA GLU A 73 -26.63 -17.28 7.33
C GLU A 73 -25.56 -16.98 6.28
N GLN A 74 -25.43 -17.82 5.24
CA GLN A 74 -24.53 -17.54 4.12
C GLN A 74 -24.91 -16.27 3.37
N ALA A 75 -26.18 -16.14 2.96
CA ALA A 75 -26.64 -14.94 2.27
C ALA A 75 -26.48 -13.68 3.13
N ALA A 76 -26.62 -13.78 4.45
CA ALA A 76 -26.40 -12.67 5.37
C ALA A 76 -24.90 -12.33 5.52
N ALA A 77 -24.02 -13.34 5.49
CA ALA A 77 -22.57 -13.12 5.49
C ALA A 77 -22.13 -12.44 4.18
N ASP A 78 -22.55 -12.97 3.04
CA ASP A 78 -22.27 -12.40 1.71
C ASP A 78 -22.81 -10.96 1.63
N ALA A 79 -24.05 -10.72 2.07
CA ALA A 79 -24.64 -9.38 2.10
C ALA A 79 -23.88 -8.41 3.03
N ARG A 80 -23.27 -8.88 4.12
CA ARG A 80 -22.44 -8.04 5.00
C ARG A 80 -21.11 -7.69 4.34
N HIS A 81 -20.49 -8.64 3.65
CA HIS A 81 -19.27 -8.40 2.88
C HIS A 81 -19.55 -7.38 1.76
N ASP A 82 -20.57 -7.62 0.94
CA ASP A 82 -21.03 -6.70 -0.11
C ASP A 82 -21.32 -5.29 0.43
N ALA A 83 -22.02 -5.19 1.56
CA ALA A 83 -22.33 -3.90 2.18
C ALA A 83 -21.08 -3.16 2.68
N THR A 84 -20.08 -3.90 3.16
CA THR A 84 -18.80 -3.33 3.63
C THR A 84 -17.98 -2.82 2.45
N GLU A 85 -17.86 -3.60 1.37
CA GLU A 85 -17.15 -3.19 0.15
C GLU A 85 -17.78 -1.97 -0.52
N ARG A 86 -19.12 -1.93 -0.60
CA ARG A 86 -19.85 -0.76 -1.13
C ARG A 86 -19.59 0.48 -0.28
N ARG A 87 -19.64 0.35 1.05
CA ARG A 87 -19.37 1.47 1.95
C ARG A 87 -17.94 1.99 1.80
N ILE A 88 -16.95 1.10 1.66
CA ILE A 88 -15.55 1.48 1.42
C ILE A 88 -15.44 2.25 0.09
N THR A 89 -16.06 1.74 -0.96
CA THR A 89 -16.06 2.38 -2.29
C THR A 89 -16.72 3.76 -2.27
N GLU A 90 -17.83 3.92 -1.56
CA GLU A 90 -18.52 5.21 -1.38
C GLU A 90 -17.66 6.21 -0.60
N LEU A 91 -17.02 5.78 0.51
CA LEU A 91 -16.12 6.63 1.29
C LEU A 91 -14.88 7.05 0.49
N TYR A 92 -14.31 6.12 -0.28
CA TYR A 92 -13.22 6.39 -1.19
C TYR A 92 -13.62 7.44 -2.23
N THR A 93 -14.72 7.21 -2.94
CA THR A 93 -15.22 8.11 -4.00
C THR A 93 -15.45 9.52 -3.44
N LYS A 94 -16.09 9.61 -2.27
CA LYS A 94 -16.32 10.89 -1.59
C LYS A 94 -15.02 11.59 -1.19
N ALA A 95 -14.03 10.86 -0.70
CA ALA A 95 -12.75 11.45 -0.31
C ALA A 95 -11.95 11.96 -1.52
N VAL A 96 -11.98 11.22 -2.64
CA VAL A 96 -11.40 11.65 -3.91
C VAL A 96 -12.12 12.88 -4.47
N GLU A 97 -13.45 12.93 -4.41
CA GLU A 97 -14.23 14.11 -4.81
C GLU A 97 -13.85 15.34 -3.97
N GLN A 98 -13.69 15.16 -2.64
CA GLN A 98 -13.25 16.22 -1.75
C GLN A 98 -11.82 16.71 -2.06
N LEU A 99 -10.92 15.81 -2.44
CA LEU A 99 -9.56 16.14 -2.87
C LEU A 99 -9.54 16.99 -4.15
N GLY A 100 -10.56 16.86 -5.01
CA GLY A 100 -10.74 17.67 -6.22
C GLY A 100 -11.40 19.03 -5.98
N SER A 101 -11.73 19.41 -4.75
CA SER A 101 -12.37 20.69 -4.45
C SER A 101 -11.44 21.89 -4.67
N ASP A 102 -12.01 23.01 -5.10
CA ASP A 102 -11.39 24.34 -5.14
C ASP A 102 -10.95 24.84 -3.75
N LYS A 103 -11.59 24.38 -2.67
CA LYS A 103 -11.34 24.83 -1.30
C LYS A 103 -10.33 23.95 -0.58
N ALA A 104 -9.21 24.53 -0.15
CA ALA A 104 -8.16 23.81 0.57
C ALA A 104 -8.65 23.07 1.84
N PRO A 105 -9.56 23.63 2.69
CA PRO A 105 -10.09 22.89 3.83
C PRO A 105 -10.83 21.60 3.46
N VAL A 106 -11.51 21.59 2.30
CA VAL A 106 -12.22 20.40 1.80
C VAL A 106 -11.22 19.36 1.30
N ARG A 107 -10.18 19.80 0.57
CA ARG A 107 -9.09 18.91 0.11
C ARG A 107 -8.35 18.25 1.27
N LEU A 108 -8.04 19.02 2.33
CA LEU A 108 -7.46 18.47 3.56
C LEU A 108 -8.37 17.42 4.21
N GLY A 109 -9.67 17.69 4.28
CA GLY A 109 -10.66 16.71 4.74
C GLY A 109 -10.64 15.42 3.93
N GLY A 110 -10.52 15.54 2.59
CA GLY A 110 -10.37 14.42 1.68
C GLY A 110 -9.09 13.60 1.93
N LEU A 111 -7.94 14.26 2.09
CA LEU A 111 -6.66 13.59 2.40
C LEU A 111 -6.73 12.78 3.70
N TYR A 112 -7.26 13.36 4.78
CA TYR A 112 -7.39 12.65 6.05
C TYR A 112 -8.45 11.54 6.01
N ALA A 113 -9.49 11.68 5.18
CA ALA A 113 -10.45 10.60 4.94
C ALA A 113 -9.79 9.43 4.18
N LEU A 114 -8.96 9.71 3.18
CA LEU A 114 -8.15 8.72 2.47
C LEU A 114 -7.15 8.02 3.39
N GLU A 115 -6.41 8.77 4.22
CA GLU A 115 -5.47 8.22 5.21
C GLU A 115 -6.17 7.22 6.13
N ARG A 116 -7.33 7.61 6.70
CA ARG A 116 -8.12 6.72 7.56
C ARG A 116 -8.61 5.47 6.84
N LEU A 117 -8.98 5.60 5.56
CA LEU A 117 -9.44 4.48 4.75
C LEU A 117 -8.29 3.49 4.47
N ALA A 118 -7.09 3.99 4.16
CA ALA A 118 -5.89 3.19 3.96
C ALA A 118 -5.43 2.51 5.27
N GLN A 119 -5.56 3.21 6.40
CA GLN A 119 -5.23 2.64 7.71
C GLN A 119 -6.14 1.47 8.08
N ALA A 120 -7.44 1.54 7.71
CA ALA A 120 -8.41 0.50 8.00
C ALA A 120 -8.41 -0.68 7.01
N ASN A 121 -7.90 -0.48 5.79
CA ASN A 121 -7.99 -1.47 4.70
C ASN A 121 -6.63 -1.64 4.01
N GLU A 122 -5.89 -2.69 4.37
CA GLU A 122 -4.52 -2.90 3.88
C GLU A 122 -4.46 -3.09 2.36
N GLU A 123 -5.45 -3.77 1.79
CA GLU A 123 -5.56 -4.05 0.36
C GLU A 123 -5.65 -2.77 -0.50
N HIS A 124 -6.15 -1.67 0.07
CA HIS A 124 -6.35 -0.41 -0.66
C HIS A 124 -5.23 0.61 -0.42
N ARG A 125 -4.24 0.29 0.42
CA ARG A 125 -3.16 1.24 0.77
C ARG A 125 -2.41 1.74 -0.47
N GLN A 126 -2.02 0.83 -1.36
CA GLN A 126 -1.30 1.23 -2.57
C GLN A 126 -2.14 2.16 -3.45
N THR A 127 -3.41 1.81 -3.72
CA THR A 127 -4.31 2.65 -4.54
C THR A 127 -4.48 4.04 -3.93
N ILE A 128 -4.61 4.14 -2.61
CA ILE A 128 -4.75 5.43 -1.92
C ILE A 128 -3.44 6.23 -1.97
N VAL A 129 -2.29 5.58 -1.78
CA VAL A 129 -0.98 6.20 -1.98
C VAL A 129 -0.84 6.71 -3.41
N ASP A 130 -1.28 5.95 -4.41
CA ASP A 130 -1.22 6.34 -5.82
C ASP A 130 -2.06 7.60 -6.10
N VAL A 131 -3.22 7.75 -5.45
CA VAL A 131 -4.03 8.98 -5.52
C VAL A 131 -3.32 10.17 -4.89
N ILE A 132 -2.71 10.00 -3.72
CA ILE A 132 -1.95 11.07 -3.05
C ILE A 132 -0.74 11.48 -3.90
N CYS A 133 -0.02 10.51 -4.46
CA CYS A 133 1.08 10.70 -5.40
C CYS A 133 0.61 11.43 -6.67
N ALA A 134 -0.53 11.02 -7.25
CA ALA A 134 -1.13 11.71 -8.39
C ALA A 134 -1.47 13.17 -8.06
N TYR A 135 -1.99 13.45 -6.86
CA TYR A 135 -2.22 14.82 -6.39
C TYR A 135 -0.93 15.64 -6.31
N LEU A 136 0.14 15.07 -5.78
CA LEU A 136 1.45 15.73 -5.70
C LEU A 136 2.10 15.96 -7.08
N ARG A 137 1.81 15.11 -8.06
CA ARG A 137 2.25 15.26 -9.45
C ARG A 137 1.46 16.28 -10.26
N MET A 138 0.25 16.66 -9.81
CA MET A 138 -0.50 17.70 -10.53
C MET A 138 0.30 19.01 -10.56
N PRO A 139 0.31 19.74 -11.69
CA PRO A 139 0.97 21.03 -11.79
C PRO A 139 0.54 21.96 -10.66
N GLN A 140 1.49 22.70 -10.09
CA GLN A 140 1.14 23.73 -9.13
C GLN A 140 0.42 24.86 -9.89
N PRO A 141 -0.76 25.34 -9.44
CA PRO A 141 -1.57 26.35 -10.14
C PRO A 141 -0.87 27.69 -10.46
N CYS A 142 0.42 27.84 -10.15
CA CYS A 142 1.19 29.05 -10.39
C CYS A 142 2.67 28.77 -10.71
N ALA A 143 3.05 27.57 -11.18
CA ALA A 143 4.42 27.34 -11.65
C ALA A 143 4.67 27.95 -13.05
N GLU A 144 3.62 28.12 -13.87
CA GLU A 144 3.76 28.58 -15.26
C GLU A 144 3.91 30.11 -15.43
N GLU A 145 3.57 30.94 -14.42
CA GLU A 145 3.71 32.41 -14.54
C GLU A 145 5.10 32.95 -14.11
N LEU A 146 5.95 32.11 -13.50
CA LEU A 146 7.21 32.53 -12.88
C LEU A 146 8.41 32.49 -13.85
N SER A 147 8.27 31.91 -15.04
CA SER A 147 9.40 31.79 -15.98
C SER A 147 9.74 33.10 -16.72
N ASP A 148 8.87 34.11 -16.74
CA ASP A 148 9.09 35.33 -17.53
C ASP A 148 8.92 36.67 -16.77
N THR A 149 8.46 36.70 -15.51
CA THR A 149 7.99 37.98 -14.89
C THR A 149 8.65 38.37 -13.55
N GLU A 150 9.19 37.42 -12.76
CA GLU A 150 9.59 37.74 -11.37
C GLU A 150 10.90 38.51 -11.20
N VAL A 151 11.69 38.72 -12.26
CA VAL A 151 12.87 39.62 -12.17
C VAL A 151 12.48 41.10 -12.31
N GLN A 152 11.23 41.42 -12.68
CA GLN A 152 10.76 42.81 -12.86
C GLN A 152 9.78 43.29 -11.77
N ASP A 153 9.11 42.40 -11.06
CA ASP A 153 7.98 42.78 -10.18
C ASP A 153 8.36 43.26 -8.77
N GLU A 154 9.53 42.91 -8.21
CA GLU A 154 9.93 43.43 -6.89
C GLU A 154 10.21 44.94 -6.90
N GLN A 155 10.55 45.52 -8.06
CA GLN A 155 10.73 46.97 -8.21
C GLN A 155 9.43 47.70 -8.58
N HIS A 156 8.39 46.99 -9.04
CA HIS A 156 7.09 47.57 -9.44
C HIS A 156 5.99 47.36 -8.38
N ALA A 157 6.16 46.45 -7.41
CA ALA A 157 5.19 46.17 -6.35
C ALA A 157 4.83 47.40 -5.46
N ALA A 158 5.73 48.39 -5.36
CA ALA A 158 5.46 49.64 -4.65
C ALA A 158 4.58 50.64 -5.44
N ALA A 159 4.39 50.42 -6.75
CA ALA A 159 3.67 51.33 -7.66
C ALA A 159 2.30 50.79 -8.14
N GLY A 160 1.92 49.57 -7.75
CA GLY A 160 0.66 48.94 -8.13
C GLY A 160 -0.58 49.61 -7.53
N THR A 161 -1.68 49.57 -8.28
CA THR A 161 -2.97 50.10 -7.83
C THR A 161 -3.49 49.33 -6.60
N ALA A 162 -4.46 49.89 -5.89
CA ALA A 162 -5.08 49.19 -4.76
C ALA A 162 -5.72 47.85 -5.19
N ASP A 163 -6.14 47.73 -6.44
CA ASP A 163 -6.72 46.49 -6.99
C ASP A 163 -5.64 45.45 -7.30
N ASP A 164 -4.48 45.86 -7.86
CA ASP A 164 -3.35 44.96 -8.09
C ASP A 164 -2.82 44.35 -6.79
N ARG A 165 -2.74 45.15 -5.72
CA ARG A 165 -2.36 44.66 -4.38
C ARG A 165 -3.36 43.63 -3.84
N ARG A 166 -4.67 43.89 -3.98
CA ARG A 166 -5.72 42.97 -3.53
C ARG A 166 -5.66 41.62 -4.28
N ILE A 167 -5.45 41.66 -5.60
CA ILE A 167 -5.29 40.45 -6.43
C ILE A 167 -4.02 39.69 -6.04
N GLY A 168 -2.92 40.40 -5.79
CA GLY A 168 -1.66 39.81 -5.32
C GLY A 168 -1.80 39.09 -3.98
N GLU A 169 -2.49 39.71 -3.02
CA GLU A 169 -2.80 39.12 -1.71
C GLU A 169 -3.67 37.85 -1.84
N GLU A 170 -4.71 37.90 -2.68
CA GLU A 170 -5.60 36.74 -2.93
C GLU A 170 -4.84 35.57 -3.57
N ARG A 171 -3.99 35.84 -4.57
CA ARG A 171 -3.12 34.82 -5.19
C ARG A 171 -2.11 34.26 -4.19
N ALA A 172 -1.51 35.10 -3.34
CA ALA A 172 -0.59 34.64 -2.30
C ALA A 172 -1.28 33.73 -1.28
N GLN A 173 -2.51 34.05 -0.91
CA GLN A 173 -3.33 33.21 -0.04
C GLN A 173 -3.62 31.85 -0.69
N LEU A 174 -4.07 31.82 -1.95
CA LEU A 174 -4.32 30.56 -2.68
C LEU A 174 -3.07 29.70 -2.78
N ARG A 175 -1.88 30.30 -2.99
CA ARG A 175 -0.59 29.59 -2.99
C ARG A 175 -0.25 29.01 -1.62
N ALA A 176 -0.48 29.77 -0.55
CA ALA A 176 -0.25 29.31 0.82
C ALA A 176 -1.18 28.14 1.17
N GLU A 177 -2.45 28.23 0.80
CA GLU A 177 -3.45 27.18 0.98
C GLU A 177 -3.06 25.92 0.20
N GLU A 178 -2.70 26.02 -1.08
CA GLU A 178 -2.26 24.86 -1.87
C GLU A 178 -0.99 24.21 -1.32
N ARG A 179 -0.03 25.03 -0.86
CA ARG A 179 1.19 24.55 -0.20
C ARG A 179 0.86 23.74 1.06
N GLN A 180 -0.11 24.19 1.87
CA GLN A 180 -0.55 23.45 3.06
C GLN A 180 -1.15 22.08 2.69
N VAL A 181 -1.99 22.00 1.66
CA VAL A 181 -2.57 20.71 1.23
C VAL A 181 -1.48 19.75 0.76
N ARG A 182 -0.52 20.22 -0.05
CA ARG A 182 0.59 19.38 -0.53
C ARG A 182 1.53 18.97 0.59
N GLN A 183 1.80 19.84 1.56
CA GLN A 183 2.58 19.49 2.75
C GLN A 183 1.87 18.42 3.60
N ALA A 184 0.54 18.50 3.72
CA ALA A 184 -0.25 17.45 4.38
C ALA A 184 -0.15 16.12 3.64
N ALA A 185 -0.27 16.11 2.31
CA ALA A 185 -0.07 14.93 1.48
C ALA A 185 1.32 14.31 1.67
N GLN A 186 2.40 15.11 1.59
CA GLN A 186 3.77 14.64 1.84
C GLN A 186 3.91 14.05 3.26
N ARG A 187 3.34 14.72 4.26
CA ARG A 187 3.39 14.29 5.66
C ARG A 187 2.71 12.93 5.87
N ILE A 188 1.55 12.71 5.27
CA ILE A 188 0.83 11.43 5.33
C ILE A 188 1.73 10.31 4.77
N LEU A 189 2.31 10.50 3.58
CA LEU A 189 3.22 9.52 2.98
C LEU A 189 4.42 9.22 3.90
N ILE A 190 5.10 10.26 4.39
CA ILE A 190 6.29 10.12 5.25
C ILE A 190 5.95 9.37 6.54
N ASN A 191 4.84 9.74 7.20
CA ASN A 191 4.43 9.15 8.47
C ASN A 191 4.17 7.64 8.34
N HIS A 192 3.51 7.23 7.27
CA HIS A 192 3.16 5.84 7.04
C HIS A 192 4.29 4.99 6.45
N LEU A 193 5.34 5.61 5.92
CA LEU A 193 6.52 4.91 5.41
C LEU A 193 7.67 4.87 6.41
N ARG A 194 7.48 5.36 7.64
CA ARG A 194 8.48 5.28 8.71
C ARG A 194 8.20 4.08 9.62
N PRO A 195 9.00 2.99 9.55
CA PRO A 195 8.86 1.87 10.48
C PRO A 195 9.25 2.29 11.91
N ASP A 196 8.60 1.68 12.91
CA ASP A 196 8.98 1.86 14.31
C ASP A 196 10.22 1.02 14.62
N ARG A 197 11.33 1.69 14.93
CA ARG A 197 12.63 1.05 15.21
C ARG A 197 12.80 0.64 16.68
N ARG A 198 11.76 0.72 17.52
CA ARG A 198 11.80 0.16 18.88
C ARG A 198 11.56 -1.34 18.89
N THR A 199 12.63 -2.14 18.97
CA THR A 199 12.55 -3.44 19.63
C THR A 199 13.83 -3.70 20.42
N ASN A 200 13.75 -3.57 21.74
CA ASN A 200 14.54 -4.40 22.64
C ASN A 200 13.71 -4.95 23.81
N PHE A 201 12.58 -4.35 24.21
CA PHE A 201 11.71 -4.90 25.27
C PHE A 201 10.23 -4.44 25.19
N GLY A 202 9.53 -4.67 24.06
CA GLY A 202 8.10 -4.35 23.95
C GLY A 202 7.49 -4.72 22.60
N GLU A 203 6.19 -5.04 22.59
CA GLU A 203 5.40 -5.25 21.37
C GLU A 203 5.49 -4.01 20.45
N PRO A 204 5.48 -4.18 19.12
CA PRO A 204 5.53 -3.06 18.18
C PRO A 204 4.35 -2.12 18.45
N THR A 205 4.65 -0.89 18.88
CA THR A 205 3.64 0.10 19.26
C THR A 205 3.01 0.81 18.06
N ASN A 206 3.64 0.76 16.88
CA ASN A 206 3.19 1.51 15.72
C ASN A 206 2.51 0.62 14.67
N THR A 207 1.19 0.61 14.67
CA THR A 207 0.37 0.04 13.58
C THR A 207 0.27 0.96 12.35
N ASN A 208 0.92 2.13 12.34
CA ASN A 208 0.82 3.09 11.23
C ASN A 208 1.80 2.81 10.09
N PHE A 209 2.77 1.90 10.22
CA PHE A 209 3.68 1.62 9.11
C PHE A 209 3.00 0.80 8.01
N TRP A 210 3.08 1.27 6.76
CA TRP A 210 2.57 0.60 5.57
C TRP A 210 3.72 -0.06 4.81
N ALA A 211 3.91 -1.35 5.06
CA ALA A 211 4.93 -2.14 4.38
C ALA A 211 4.58 -2.37 2.89
N GLY A 212 5.60 -2.50 2.05
CA GLY A 212 5.44 -2.93 0.66
C GLY A 212 4.93 -1.86 -0.32
N ILE A 213 4.87 -0.59 0.11
CA ILE A 213 4.35 0.51 -0.71
C ILE A 213 5.37 0.96 -1.77
N ASN A 214 4.89 1.21 -2.97
CA ASN A 214 5.60 1.86 -4.06
C ASN A 214 5.22 3.34 -4.15
N LEU A 215 6.19 4.22 -4.42
CA LEU A 215 5.97 5.66 -4.61
C LEU A 215 6.28 6.06 -6.04
N ASP A 216 5.31 6.70 -6.70
CA ASP A 216 5.50 7.38 -7.98
C ASP A 216 5.30 8.89 -7.79
N LEU A 217 6.42 9.61 -7.61
CA LEU A 217 6.47 11.05 -7.47
C LEU A 217 7.16 11.70 -8.69
N SER A 218 7.18 10.98 -9.82
CA SER A 218 7.78 11.44 -11.07
C SER A 218 7.18 12.78 -11.53
N GLY A 219 8.05 13.72 -11.92
CA GLY A 219 7.67 15.06 -12.37
C GLY A 219 7.02 15.95 -11.30
N SER A 220 6.99 15.53 -10.03
CA SER A 220 6.39 16.34 -8.96
C SER A 220 7.31 17.46 -8.49
N THR A 221 6.72 18.48 -7.85
CA THR A 221 7.44 19.55 -7.15
C THR A 221 7.23 19.40 -5.65
N LEU A 222 8.28 19.02 -4.94
CA LEU A 222 8.28 18.75 -3.49
C LEU A 222 8.99 19.87 -2.75
N HIS A 223 8.54 20.15 -1.53
CA HIS A 223 9.04 21.26 -0.69
C HIS A 223 9.38 20.72 0.69
N ASP A 224 10.64 20.90 1.12
CA ASP A 224 11.16 20.40 2.41
C ASP A 224 10.85 18.91 2.63
N TRP A 225 11.31 18.09 1.69
CA TRP A 225 11.04 16.65 1.66
C TRP A 225 11.86 15.92 2.72
N HIS A 226 11.22 15.54 3.83
CA HIS A 226 11.86 14.85 4.96
C HIS A 226 11.52 13.36 5.00
N PHE A 227 12.14 12.58 4.14
CA PHE A 227 11.93 11.13 4.01
C PHE A 227 12.88 10.29 4.87
N ASP A 228 13.35 10.87 5.97
CA ASP A 228 14.33 10.27 6.87
C ASP A 228 13.78 9.03 7.58
N GLN A 229 14.63 8.02 7.70
CA GLN A 229 14.36 6.77 8.39
C GLN A 229 13.16 5.99 7.82
N CYS A 230 12.70 6.34 6.63
CA CYS A 230 11.61 5.65 5.95
C CYS A 230 12.07 4.35 5.29
N GLU A 231 11.13 3.48 5.02
CA GLU A 231 11.29 2.25 4.27
C GLU A 231 10.23 2.16 3.18
N VAL A 232 10.65 1.91 1.95
CA VAL A 232 9.79 1.86 0.78
C VAL A 232 10.13 0.67 -0.12
N SER A 233 9.12 0.09 -0.77
CA SER A 233 9.31 -1.02 -1.70
C SER A 233 10.00 -0.55 -2.98
N SER A 234 9.51 0.50 -3.62
CA SER A 234 10.20 1.18 -4.73
C SER A 234 9.83 2.66 -4.73
N ALA A 235 10.72 3.51 -5.23
CA ALA A 235 10.47 4.94 -5.29
C ALA A 235 10.97 5.53 -6.60
N ASP A 236 10.09 6.26 -7.27
CA ASP A 236 10.35 6.93 -8.54
C ASP A 236 10.20 8.44 -8.35
N PHE A 237 11.33 9.14 -8.45
CA PHE A 237 11.48 10.58 -8.41
C PHE A 237 12.03 11.12 -9.74
N ARG A 238 11.75 10.45 -10.86
CA ARG A 238 12.23 10.89 -12.17
C ARG A 238 11.67 12.27 -12.52
N GLY A 239 12.53 13.22 -12.86
CA GLY A 239 12.15 14.61 -13.15
C GLY A 239 11.55 15.35 -11.96
N THR A 240 11.65 14.83 -10.74
CA THR A 240 11.14 15.50 -9.55
C THR A 240 12.01 16.71 -9.21
N THR A 241 11.37 17.83 -8.88
CA THR A 241 12.06 19.03 -8.38
C THR A 241 11.88 19.13 -6.87
N PHE A 242 12.99 19.14 -6.13
CA PHE A 242 13.03 19.34 -4.70
C PHE A 242 13.43 20.78 -4.37
N HIS A 243 12.48 21.56 -3.85
CA HIS A 243 12.74 22.85 -3.23
C HIS A 243 12.95 22.69 -1.72
N GLY A 244 13.86 23.47 -1.16
CA GLY A 244 14.24 23.30 0.24
C GLY A 244 15.06 22.03 0.45
N LEU A 245 15.24 21.63 1.70
CA LEU A 245 16.04 20.47 2.06
C LEU A 245 15.37 19.17 1.55
N ALA A 246 16.11 18.33 0.85
CA ALA A 246 15.67 16.99 0.44
C ALA A 246 16.45 15.93 1.22
N SER A 247 15.81 15.31 2.21
CA SER A 247 16.47 14.40 3.14
C SER A 247 15.90 12.99 3.02
N PHE A 248 16.81 12.04 2.78
CA PHE A 248 16.63 10.59 2.69
C PHE A 248 17.59 9.90 3.69
N HIS A 249 17.87 10.57 4.80
CA HIS A 249 18.85 10.10 5.77
C HIS A 249 18.37 8.79 6.39
N SER A 250 19.24 7.77 6.40
CA SER A 250 18.90 6.44 6.94
C SER A 250 17.65 5.79 6.31
N THR A 251 17.30 6.19 5.08
CA THR A 251 16.17 5.61 4.33
C THR A 251 16.56 4.28 3.70
N VAL A 252 15.62 3.33 3.69
CA VAL A 252 15.80 2.01 3.06
C VAL A 252 14.92 1.91 1.82
N PHE A 253 15.55 1.88 0.65
CA PHE A 253 14.91 1.55 -0.62
C PHE A 253 15.06 0.05 -0.87
N ARG A 254 13.98 -0.72 -0.70
CA ARG A 254 14.02 -2.19 -0.85
C ARG A 254 14.14 -2.64 -2.30
N GLY A 255 13.60 -1.84 -3.20
CA GLY A 255 13.54 -2.06 -4.63
C GLY A 255 14.27 -0.94 -5.36
N PHE A 256 13.80 -0.65 -6.57
CA PHE A 256 14.35 0.40 -7.41
C PHE A 256 14.18 1.79 -6.77
N ALA A 257 15.22 2.62 -6.85
CA ALA A 257 15.20 4.02 -6.45
C ALA A 257 15.65 4.90 -7.62
N GLY A 258 14.70 5.54 -8.29
CA GLY A 258 14.95 6.38 -9.46
C GLY A 258 14.94 7.86 -9.14
N PHE A 259 15.99 8.57 -9.51
CA PHE A 259 16.16 10.03 -9.41
C PHE A 259 16.60 10.61 -10.77
N VAL A 260 16.25 9.94 -11.88
CA VAL A 260 16.70 10.36 -13.22
C VAL A 260 16.15 11.75 -13.55
N GLY A 261 17.02 12.70 -13.90
CA GLY A 261 16.64 14.08 -14.17
C GLY A 261 16.07 14.83 -12.95
N ALA A 262 16.24 14.31 -11.73
CA ALA A 262 15.77 14.99 -10.53
C ALA A 262 16.63 16.22 -10.24
N THR A 263 15.98 17.31 -9.79
CA THR A 263 16.67 18.57 -9.46
C THR A 263 16.58 18.85 -7.96
N PHE A 264 17.72 19.02 -7.31
CA PHE A 264 17.85 19.37 -5.90
C PHE A 264 18.38 20.80 -5.77
N HIS A 265 17.50 21.75 -5.43
CA HIS A 265 17.88 23.17 -5.35
C HIS A 265 18.65 23.53 -4.08
N ARG A 266 18.46 22.78 -2.99
CA ARG A 266 19.22 22.91 -1.75
C ARG A 266 19.93 21.59 -1.44
N THR A 267 20.49 21.49 -0.24
CA THR A 267 21.13 20.27 0.25
C THR A 267 20.29 19.02 -0.01
N ALA A 268 20.91 18.00 -0.59
CA ALA A 268 20.34 16.67 -0.78
C ALA A 268 21.07 15.68 0.11
N ARG A 269 20.38 15.10 1.09
CA ARG A 269 20.97 14.19 2.08
C ARG A 269 20.53 12.76 1.86
N PHE A 270 21.47 11.91 1.49
CA PHE A 270 21.37 10.46 1.38
C PHE A 270 22.28 9.75 2.39
N SER A 271 22.82 10.45 3.39
CA SER A 271 23.74 9.84 4.35
C SER A 271 23.08 8.66 5.07
N SER A 272 23.80 7.55 5.17
CA SER A 272 23.33 6.27 5.72
C SER A 272 22.11 5.66 4.99
N ALA A 273 21.75 6.14 3.80
CA ALA A 273 20.71 5.52 3.00
C ALA A 273 21.15 4.14 2.49
N THR A 274 20.21 3.20 2.39
CA THR A 274 20.45 1.85 1.89
C THR A 274 19.63 1.61 0.63
N PHE A 275 20.31 1.32 -0.47
CA PHE A 275 19.72 0.97 -1.75
C PHE A 275 19.90 -0.53 -1.99
N ARG A 276 18.82 -1.31 -1.85
CA ARG A 276 18.84 -2.78 -1.96
C ARG A 276 18.85 -3.28 -3.40
N ARG A 277 18.31 -2.48 -4.34
CA ARG A 277 18.37 -2.71 -5.79
C ARG A 277 19.00 -1.47 -6.44
N SER A 278 18.90 -1.39 -7.76
CA SER A 278 19.54 -0.31 -8.53
C SER A 278 19.07 1.07 -8.08
N ALA A 279 20.01 2.00 -8.00
CA ALA A 279 19.78 3.41 -7.70
C ALA A 279 20.27 4.27 -8.87
N TRP A 280 19.38 5.06 -9.47
CA TRP A 280 19.72 5.86 -10.65
C TRP A 280 19.63 7.35 -10.35
N PHE A 281 20.74 8.05 -10.48
CA PHE A 281 20.89 9.50 -10.40
C PHE A 281 21.29 10.10 -11.75
N ILE A 282 20.94 9.41 -12.84
CA ILE A 282 21.28 9.80 -14.20
C ILE A 282 20.68 11.18 -14.50
N GLU A 283 21.44 12.11 -15.08
CA GLU A 283 21.00 13.49 -15.36
C GLU A 283 20.52 14.27 -14.10
N ALA A 284 20.79 13.79 -12.88
CA ALA A 284 20.36 14.49 -11.67
C ALA A 284 21.21 15.74 -11.42
N ALA A 285 20.57 16.84 -11.01
CA ALA A 285 21.25 18.11 -10.73
C ALA A 285 21.23 18.44 -9.23
N PHE A 286 22.41 18.55 -8.63
CA PHE A 286 22.62 18.94 -7.24
C PHE A 286 23.23 20.35 -7.18
N HIS A 287 22.40 21.36 -6.89
CA HIS A 287 22.83 22.76 -6.89
C HIS A 287 23.58 23.18 -5.63
N GLU A 288 23.30 22.53 -4.51
CA GLU A 288 24.04 22.68 -3.26
C GLU A 288 24.70 21.34 -2.87
N THR A 289 25.05 21.18 -1.60
CA THR A 289 25.72 19.99 -1.09
C THR A 289 24.93 18.70 -1.32
N ALA A 290 25.59 17.67 -1.82
CA ALA A 290 25.05 16.32 -1.95
C ALA A 290 25.80 15.37 -1.00
N GLU A 291 25.09 14.87 0.02
CA GLU A 291 25.64 14.08 1.13
C GLU A 291 25.24 12.61 0.96
N PHE A 292 26.17 11.75 0.56
CA PHE A 292 25.99 10.29 0.47
C PHE A 292 26.80 9.54 1.53
N GLU A 293 27.29 10.20 2.59
CA GLU A 293 28.20 9.57 3.53
C GLU A 293 27.57 8.32 4.18
N GLU A 294 28.33 7.23 4.29
CA GLU A 294 27.87 5.97 4.86
C GLU A 294 26.67 5.34 4.11
N ALA A 295 26.33 5.82 2.90
CA ALA A 295 25.33 5.17 2.06
C ALA A 295 25.81 3.80 1.56
N ILE A 296 24.86 2.87 1.41
CA ILE A 296 25.11 1.49 1.00
C ILE A 296 24.35 1.20 -0.30
N PHE A 297 25.10 0.91 -1.36
CA PHE A 297 24.56 0.48 -2.65
C PHE A 297 24.80 -1.03 -2.81
N HIS A 298 23.75 -1.82 -2.62
CA HIS A 298 23.83 -3.29 -2.75
C HIS A 298 23.84 -3.77 -4.20
N ASP A 299 23.23 -3.00 -5.10
CA ASP A 299 23.21 -3.26 -6.53
C ASP A 299 23.76 -2.01 -7.27
N SER A 300 23.63 -2.00 -8.59
CA SER A 300 24.25 -1.01 -9.45
C SER A 300 23.78 0.41 -9.14
N CYS A 301 24.71 1.36 -9.08
CA CYS A 301 24.42 2.78 -8.95
C CYS A 301 24.97 3.56 -10.14
N TRP A 302 24.16 4.49 -10.65
CA TRP A 302 24.42 5.20 -11.90
C TRP A 302 24.33 6.71 -11.64
N PHE A 303 25.41 7.43 -11.91
CA PHE A 303 25.51 8.89 -11.79
C PHE A 303 25.83 9.54 -13.15
N ASP A 304 25.59 8.82 -14.26
CA ASP A 304 25.81 9.30 -15.63
C ASP A 304 25.14 10.64 -15.87
N GLU A 305 25.88 11.59 -16.41
CA GLU A 305 25.41 12.95 -16.71
C GLU A 305 24.88 13.71 -15.48
N ALA A 306 25.12 13.23 -14.26
CA ALA A 306 24.77 13.97 -13.05
C ALA A 306 25.66 15.21 -12.90
N ALA A 307 25.11 16.29 -12.35
CA ALA A 307 25.80 17.53 -12.12
C ALA A 307 25.84 17.87 -10.63
N PHE A 308 27.04 17.96 -10.07
CA PHE A 308 27.30 18.39 -8.69
C PHE A 308 27.93 19.79 -8.72
N HIS A 309 27.20 20.79 -8.26
CA HIS A 309 27.65 22.19 -8.30
C HIS A 309 28.43 22.63 -7.06
N GLN A 310 28.28 21.92 -5.95
CA GLN A 310 28.97 22.13 -4.68
C GLN A 310 29.54 20.80 -4.18
N PHE A 311 30.00 20.77 -2.91
CA PHE A 311 30.53 19.58 -2.26
C PHE A 311 29.68 18.31 -2.49
N ALA A 312 30.35 17.24 -2.94
CA ALA A 312 29.78 15.90 -3.10
C ALA A 312 30.49 14.91 -2.17
N GLY A 313 29.81 14.50 -1.11
CA GLY A 313 30.37 13.64 -0.06
C GLY A 313 29.97 12.18 -0.23
N PHE A 314 30.94 11.29 -0.43
CA PHE A 314 30.77 9.83 -0.49
C PHE A 314 31.66 9.13 0.56
N ALA A 315 31.99 9.82 1.65
CA ALA A 315 32.84 9.25 2.69
C ALA A 315 32.20 7.99 3.28
N LYS A 316 32.99 6.93 3.43
CA LYS A 316 32.55 5.63 3.97
C LYS A 316 31.37 4.97 3.25
N THR A 317 31.06 5.37 2.02
CA THR A 317 30.05 4.66 1.22
C THR A 317 30.49 3.24 0.93
N THR A 318 29.54 2.33 0.73
CA THR A 318 29.83 0.94 0.39
C THR A 318 29.17 0.58 -0.93
N PHE A 319 29.98 0.21 -1.92
CA PHE A 319 29.55 -0.21 -3.25
C PHE A 319 29.72 -1.72 -3.40
N HIS A 320 28.61 -2.47 -3.38
CA HIS A 320 28.62 -3.93 -3.52
C HIS A 320 28.71 -4.39 -4.99
N SER A 321 28.27 -3.55 -5.92
CA SER A 321 28.12 -3.83 -7.35
C SER A 321 28.69 -2.68 -8.19
N THR A 322 28.39 -2.66 -9.49
CA THR A 322 28.78 -1.62 -10.45
C THR A 322 28.44 -0.23 -9.94
N ALA A 323 29.41 0.67 -9.96
CA ALA A 323 29.21 2.10 -9.81
C ALA A 323 29.69 2.82 -11.07
N TRP A 324 28.85 3.69 -11.63
CA TRP A 324 29.19 4.44 -12.82
C TRP A 324 29.15 5.95 -12.53
N PHE A 325 30.30 6.60 -12.65
CA PHE A 325 30.48 8.02 -12.37
C PHE A 325 30.98 8.79 -13.60
N ASP A 326 30.16 8.83 -14.65
CA ASP A 326 30.32 9.81 -15.74
C ASP A 326 29.58 11.12 -15.37
N ALA A 327 29.97 11.71 -14.24
CA ALA A 327 29.33 12.88 -13.65
C ALA A 327 30.24 14.11 -13.71
N THR A 328 29.63 15.29 -13.71
CA THR A 328 30.34 16.57 -13.64
C THR A 328 30.40 17.09 -12.20
N PHE A 329 31.62 17.33 -11.71
CA PHE A 329 31.88 17.88 -10.38
C PHE A 329 32.50 19.28 -10.52
N HIS A 330 31.80 20.31 -10.05
CA HIS A 330 32.27 21.70 -10.10
C HIS A 330 33.04 22.12 -8.83
N ASP A 331 32.98 21.29 -7.78
CA ASP A 331 33.65 21.46 -6.51
C ASP A 331 34.19 20.11 -6.01
N THR A 332 34.64 20.07 -4.76
CA THR A 332 35.34 18.95 -4.13
C THR A 332 34.44 17.72 -4.00
N ILE A 333 34.98 16.57 -4.40
CA ILE A 333 34.43 15.25 -4.13
C ILE A 333 35.29 14.50 -3.11
N ARG A 334 34.65 13.73 -2.22
CA ARG A 334 35.36 12.92 -1.22
C ARG A 334 34.83 11.50 -1.14
N PHE A 335 35.71 10.51 -1.26
CA PHE A 335 35.42 9.09 -0.97
C PHE A 335 36.22 8.56 0.23
N ASP A 336 36.55 9.42 1.21
CA ASP A 336 37.35 9.01 2.37
C ASP A 336 36.74 7.78 3.07
N GLY A 337 37.49 6.67 3.06
CA GLY A 337 37.05 5.41 3.66
C GLY A 337 35.95 4.66 2.91
N ALA A 338 35.56 5.10 1.70
CA ALA A 338 34.61 4.37 0.87
C ALA A 338 35.15 2.99 0.48
N ARG A 339 34.25 2.01 0.45
CA ARG A 339 34.55 0.59 0.25
C ARG A 339 33.93 0.09 -1.06
N VAL A 340 34.69 -0.69 -1.80
CA VAL A 340 34.28 -1.29 -3.08
C VAL A 340 34.48 -2.79 -3.01
N ARG A 341 33.48 -3.56 -3.44
CA ARG A 341 33.57 -5.01 -3.49
C ARG A 341 34.47 -5.47 -4.65
N LEU A 342 35.39 -6.40 -4.38
CA LEU A 342 36.41 -6.87 -5.33
C LEU A 342 36.28 -8.35 -5.72
N ASP A 343 35.52 -9.14 -4.98
CA ASP A 343 35.36 -10.59 -5.21
C ASP A 343 34.35 -10.94 -6.32
N GLN A 344 33.97 -9.96 -7.14
CA GLN A 344 33.05 -10.13 -8.27
C GLN A 344 33.65 -9.50 -9.52
N ASP A 345 33.35 -10.07 -10.69
CA ASP A 345 33.75 -9.51 -11.98
C ASP A 345 32.86 -8.31 -12.33
N ILE A 346 33.15 -7.19 -11.69
CA ILE A 346 32.40 -5.93 -11.80
C ILE A 346 33.32 -4.88 -12.43
N THR A 347 32.81 -4.21 -13.47
CA THR A 347 33.43 -3.00 -14.00
C THR A 347 32.74 -1.79 -13.40
N SER A 348 33.50 -0.86 -12.82
CA SER A 348 33.01 0.42 -12.32
C SER A 348 33.84 1.54 -12.93
N ASP A 349 33.21 2.69 -13.17
CA ASP A 349 33.89 3.89 -13.63
C ASP A 349 33.89 4.92 -12.50
N TRP A 350 35.07 5.41 -12.16
CA TRP A 350 35.29 6.31 -11.03
C TRP A 350 35.68 7.69 -11.54
N PRO A 351 35.36 8.76 -10.78
CA PRO A 351 35.77 10.11 -11.14
C PRO A 351 37.28 10.20 -11.39
N ALA A 352 37.69 11.05 -12.33
CA ALA A 352 39.06 11.13 -12.79
C ALA A 352 40.09 11.17 -11.63
N GLY A 353 41.07 10.26 -11.69
CA GLY A 353 42.15 10.14 -10.71
C GLY A 353 41.85 9.25 -9.51
N TRP A 354 40.58 8.94 -9.21
CA TRP A 354 40.24 7.98 -8.17
C TRP A 354 40.50 6.55 -8.63
N GLN A 355 41.06 5.73 -7.73
CA GLN A 355 41.39 4.34 -8.02
C GLN A 355 40.98 3.44 -6.86
N VAL A 356 40.71 2.18 -7.18
CA VAL A 356 40.45 1.16 -6.16
C VAL A 356 41.79 0.54 -5.74
N ARG A 357 42.10 0.66 -4.46
CA ARG A 357 43.25 -0.01 -3.84
C ARG A 357 42.78 -1.31 -3.17
N GLU A 358 43.45 -2.40 -3.49
CA GLU A 358 43.25 -3.69 -2.82
C GLU A 358 43.65 -3.63 -1.33
N PRO A 359 42.97 -4.41 -0.46
CA PRO A 359 43.35 -4.51 0.94
C PRO A 359 44.73 -5.19 1.09
N THR A 360 45.56 -4.67 2.00
CA THR A 360 46.90 -5.22 2.30
C THR A 360 46.85 -6.44 3.21
N SER A 361 45.73 -6.65 3.91
CA SER A 361 45.52 -7.80 4.79
C SER A 361 44.06 -8.26 4.77
N ALA A 362 43.84 -9.52 5.14
CA ALA A 362 42.49 -10.10 5.18
C ALA A 362 41.55 -9.41 6.19
N SER A 363 42.06 -8.85 7.28
CA SER A 363 41.25 -8.08 8.23
C SER A 363 40.88 -6.71 7.68
N GLU A 364 41.78 -6.06 6.95
CA GLU A 364 41.50 -4.78 6.29
C GLU A 364 40.45 -4.93 5.18
N GLY A 365 40.48 -6.06 4.47
CA GLY A 365 39.55 -6.39 3.40
C GLY A 365 38.16 -6.86 3.84
N ARG A 366 37.84 -6.82 5.14
CA ARG A 366 36.53 -7.21 5.69
C ARG A 366 35.73 -6.00 6.16
N ILE A 367 34.41 -6.13 6.05
CA ILE A 367 33.44 -5.24 6.67
C ILE A 367 32.57 -6.10 7.57
N ASP A 368 32.43 -5.71 8.84
CA ASP A 368 31.62 -6.48 9.80
C ASP A 368 30.17 -6.60 9.31
N GLY A 369 29.65 -7.83 9.29
CA GLY A 369 28.30 -8.12 8.82
C GLY A 369 28.12 -8.12 7.30
N SER A 370 29.18 -7.96 6.51
CA SER A 370 29.13 -8.04 5.04
C SER A 370 30.11 -9.07 4.48
N GLU A 371 29.61 -9.97 3.65
CA GLU A 371 30.44 -10.96 2.95
C GLU A 371 31.23 -10.32 1.80
N GLY A 372 32.35 -10.95 1.42
CA GLY A 372 33.17 -10.56 0.28
C GLY A 372 34.53 -9.95 0.65
N VAL A 373 35.29 -9.58 -0.38
CA VAL A 373 36.59 -8.92 -0.24
C VAL A 373 36.44 -7.47 -0.65
N TRP A 374 36.90 -6.56 0.20
CA TRP A 374 36.61 -5.14 0.07
C TRP A 374 37.89 -4.32 -0.13
N GLY A 375 37.95 -3.56 -1.21
CA GLY A 375 38.95 -2.52 -1.45
C GLY A 375 38.56 -1.17 -0.85
N PHE A 376 39.41 -0.18 -1.10
CA PHE A 376 39.18 1.21 -0.73
C PHE A 376 39.29 2.09 -1.97
N LEU A 377 38.43 3.10 -2.08
CA LEU A 377 38.69 4.20 -2.99
C LEU A 377 39.76 5.10 -2.38
N VAL A 378 40.79 5.37 -3.17
CA VAL A 378 41.87 6.28 -2.80
C VAL A 378 41.94 7.42 -3.82
N PRO A 379 42.24 8.64 -3.36
CA PRO A 379 42.38 9.78 -4.25
C PRO A 379 43.61 9.59 -5.17
N PRO A 380 43.70 10.39 -6.25
CA PRO A 380 44.89 10.39 -7.09
C PRO A 380 46.14 10.69 -6.26
N ALA A 381 47.29 10.13 -6.66
CA ALA A 381 48.54 10.19 -5.90
C ALA A 381 49.06 11.61 -5.59
N ASP A 382 48.53 12.63 -6.26
CA ASP A 382 48.92 14.04 -6.15
C ASP A 382 47.83 14.95 -5.53
N ALA A 383 46.80 14.38 -4.88
CA ALA A 383 45.64 15.09 -4.32
C ALA A 383 45.84 15.67 -2.91
#